data_AF-A0AAN6NCC9-F1
#
_entry.id   AF-A0AAN6NCC9-F1
#
_cell.length_a   1.000
_cell.length_b   1.000
_cell.length_c   1.000
_cell.angle_alpha   90.00
_cell.angle_beta   90.00
_cell.angle_gamma   90.00
#
_symmetry.space_group_name_H-M   'P 1'
#
loop_
_entity.id
_entity.type
_entity.pdbx_description
1 polymer ?
#
loop_
_entity_poly.entity_id
_entity_poly.type
_entity_poly.pdbx_seq_one_letter_code
_entity_poly.pdbx_strand_id
1 'polypeptide(L)'
;MSGTVPSSALRVGSRTWQALYNNAGGLQRRCLSSSTPRQAVHVVTFTKSASPELQEILDTIREKIILPSYLPEDQRKRLYNHKYKKQLQVDPITLEIDGQLHKFKYVDMMRDLPNTHDVVTRALNAMKTPSDFANLPRLLEGVCSQAHRKLNGSLYPKMVRRAAMADCLTVVIDCAKQVKRTGFKLDSSETINELLVWIQKGAIDSNWDKKTTQKALKRTQQILDLLEEDENHQPKEEVAVSRAFPFYRDPQMLAARLHMAAALAVKHHGGKDLDGGLVAKYAQELVQLWPEETGLLELHPTIAYADSREGMRYLLERNGFVWYASPILSGLRMAAQVVEPELAQQLKKRAAAVGDELQTALAVARKSHSTQRGVALYNKLFNPQASSEVAATEEA
;
A
#
# COMPACT_ATOMS: atom_id res chain seq x y z
N MET A 1 5.79 51.16 -49.96
CA MET A 1 5.27 52.55 -49.95
C MET A 1 4.69 52.78 -48.56
N SER A 2 5.52 53.19 -47.59
CA SER A 2 5.79 54.59 -47.15
C SER A 2 4.57 55.18 -46.44
N GLY A 3 4.50 55.23 -45.10
CA GLY A 3 5.22 56.10 -44.15
C GLY A 3 4.13 56.75 -43.24
N THR A 4 4.29 57.30 -42.04
CA THR A 4 5.41 57.77 -41.22
C THR A 4 4.83 58.10 -39.82
N VAL A 5 5.62 57.98 -38.74
CA VAL A 5 5.32 58.41 -37.36
C VAL A 5 5.46 59.94 -37.22
N PRO A 6 4.95 60.59 -36.16
CA PRO A 6 5.91 61.22 -35.22
C PRO A 6 5.54 61.14 -33.73
N SER A 7 6.60 61.26 -32.93
CA SER A 7 6.69 61.26 -31.46
C SER A 7 6.78 62.68 -30.86
N SER A 8 6.68 62.74 -29.52
CA SER A 8 7.22 63.76 -28.58
C SER A 8 6.41 65.05 -28.41
N ALA A 9 6.50 65.84 -27.33
CA ALA A 9 6.86 65.75 -25.91
C ALA A 9 6.69 67.19 -25.34
N LEU A 10 6.82 67.34 -24.01
CA LEU A 10 7.09 68.57 -23.24
C LEU A 10 5.93 69.49 -22.84
N ARG A 11 5.72 69.60 -21.52
CA ARG A 11 5.89 70.88 -20.80
C ARG A 11 6.55 70.64 -19.44
N VAL A 12 7.75 71.20 -19.30
CA VAL A 12 8.46 71.47 -18.04
C VAL A 12 8.15 72.91 -17.65
N GLY A 13 7.98 73.15 -16.35
CA GLY A 13 7.89 74.49 -15.78
C GLY A 13 8.21 74.44 -14.28
N SER A 14 9.50 74.54 -13.99
CA SER A 14 10.14 74.56 -12.67
C SER A 14 10.05 75.95 -12.01
N ARG A 15 9.86 75.99 -10.68
CA ARG A 15 10.47 77.00 -9.79
C ARG A 15 10.75 76.41 -8.40
N THR A 16 12.04 76.36 -8.08
CA THR A 16 12.69 76.22 -6.76
C THR A 16 12.55 77.54 -5.97
N TRP A 17 12.59 77.60 -4.63
CA TRP A 17 13.79 77.43 -3.78
C TRP A 17 13.47 77.33 -2.27
N GLN A 18 14.25 76.49 -1.56
CA GLN A 18 14.79 76.56 -0.17
C GLN A 18 13.84 76.93 1.00
N ALA A 19 13.59 76.12 2.05
CA ALA A 19 14.40 75.27 2.95
C ALA A 19 15.30 76.01 3.96
N LEU A 20 14.93 75.97 5.26
CA LEU A 20 15.77 75.88 6.47
C LEU A 20 14.87 75.36 7.63
N TYR A 21 14.89 74.09 8.07
CA TYR A 21 15.82 73.30 8.89
C TYR A 21 15.78 73.51 10.43
N ASN A 22 15.76 72.35 11.11
CA ASN A 22 16.07 72.00 12.52
C ASN A 22 14.88 72.02 13.52
N ASN A 23 14.65 71.01 14.38
CA ASN A 23 15.45 69.85 14.78
C ASN A 23 14.62 68.76 15.52
N ALA A 24 15.15 67.53 15.47
CA ALA A 24 15.13 66.47 16.51
C ALA A 24 13.84 65.70 16.89
N GLY A 25 13.86 64.39 16.62
CA GLY A 25 12.95 63.40 17.22
C GLY A 25 12.89 62.06 16.46
N GLY A 26 14.05 61.44 16.18
CA GLY A 26 14.14 60.22 15.38
C GLY A 26 13.50 58.99 16.04
N LEU A 27 12.40 58.52 15.47
CA LEU A 27 11.86 57.18 15.71
C LEU A 27 12.42 56.22 14.65
N GLN A 28 13.50 55.53 15.02
CA GLN A 28 13.98 54.33 14.33
C GLN A 28 12.85 53.29 14.30
N ARG A 29 12.12 53.21 13.18
CA ARG A 29 11.29 52.04 12.88
C ARG A 29 12.23 50.86 12.64
N ARG A 30 12.49 50.08 13.70
CA ARG A 30 13.09 48.75 13.56
C ARG A 30 12.11 47.90 12.74
N CYS A 31 12.52 47.48 11.55
CA CYS A 31 11.86 46.41 10.83
C CYS A 31 12.02 45.12 11.65
N LEU A 32 11.05 44.83 12.51
CA LEU A 32 10.93 43.52 13.12
C LEU A 32 10.55 42.55 12.00
N SER A 33 11.48 41.66 11.62
CA SER A 33 11.15 40.48 10.82
C SER A 33 10.09 39.69 11.59
N SER A 34 8.84 39.81 11.17
CA SER A 34 7.80 38.85 11.54
C SER A 34 8.11 37.54 10.83
N SER A 35 8.96 36.71 11.42
CA SER A 35 8.97 35.29 11.09
C SER A 35 7.56 34.78 11.39
N THR A 36 6.82 34.40 10.35
CA THR A 36 5.58 33.66 10.51
C THR A 36 5.84 32.51 11.48
N PRO A 37 5.01 32.32 12.52
CA PRO A 37 5.14 31.15 13.37
C PRO A 37 4.99 29.96 12.44
N ARG A 38 6.09 29.20 12.27
CA ARG A 38 6.02 27.91 11.58
C ARG A 38 4.95 27.13 12.30
N GLN A 39 3.89 26.75 11.59
CA GLN A 39 2.90 25.81 12.11
C GLN A 39 3.68 24.67 12.78
N ALA A 40 3.31 24.35 14.02
CA ALA A 40 3.95 23.26 14.76
C ALA A 40 3.92 22.03 13.86
N VAL A 41 5.08 21.70 13.29
CA VAL A 41 5.19 20.59 12.36
C VAL A 41 5.02 19.35 13.22
N HIS A 42 3.91 18.64 13.05
CA HIS A 42 3.70 17.37 13.74
C HIS A 42 4.77 16.39 13.27
N VAL A 43 5.80 16.20 14.09
CA VAL A 43 6.91 15.30 13.78
C VAL A 43 6.47 13.87 14.04
N VAL A 44 6.73 13.00 13.07
CA VAL A 44 6.48 11.57 13.21
C VAL A 44 7.27 11.02 14.40
N THR A 45 6.54 10.50 15.38
CA THR A 45 7.08 9.87 16.59
C THR A 45 6.68 8.41 16.65
N PHE A 46 7.61 7.54 17.07
CA PHE A 46 7.31 6.13 17.27
C PHE A 46 6.91 5.88 18.71
N THR A 47 5.90 5.04 18.92
CA THR A 47 5.60 4.50 20.25
C THR A 47 6.71 3.52 20.62
N LYS A 48 7.17 3.59 21.88
CA LYS A 48 8.24 2.71 22.38
C LYS A 48 7.86 1.25 22.16
N SER A 49 8.72 0.51 21.45
CA SER A 49 8.54 -0.94 21.28
C SER A 49 9.03 -1.70 22.52
N ALA A 50 8.42 -2.84 22.79
CA ALA A 50 8.90 -3.79 23.78
C ALA A 50 10.21 -4.49 23.35
N SER A 51 10.45 -4.58 22.04
CA SER A 51 11.68 -5.16 21.49
C SER A 51 12.77 -4.09 21.37
N PRO A 52 13.92 -4.24 22.06
CA PRO A 52 15.02 -3.28 21.96
C PRO A 52 15.60 -3.23 20.53
N GLU A 53 15.62 -4.36 19.82
CA GLU A 53 16.07 -4.44 18.43
C GLU A 53 15.18 -3.60 17.51
N LEU A 54 13.86 -3.71 17.62
CA LEU A 54 12.94 -2.91 16.81
C LEU A 54 13.08 -1.43 17.15
N GLN A 55 13.22 -1.10 18.44
CA GLN A 55 13.38 0.28 18.89
C GLN A 55 14.63 0.92 18.27
N GLU A 56 15.79 0.23 18.30
CA GLU A 56 17.02 0.71 17.69
C GLU A 56 16.88 0.96 16.17
N ILE A 57 16.19 0.05 15.47
CA ILE A 57 15.92 0.20 14.03
C ILE A 57 15.03 1.41 13.78
N LEU A 58 13.96 1.58 14.56
CA LEU A 58 13.03 2.72 14.43
C LEU A 58 13.72 4.04 14.74
N ASP A 59 14.57 4.09 15.77
CA ASP A 59 15.36 5.27 16.11
C ASP A 59 16.35 5.62 15.00
N THR A 60 17.01 4.60 14.42
CA THR A 60 17.87 4.80 13.24
C THR A 60 17.11 5.41 12.07
N ILE A 61 15.91 4.90 11.76
CA ILE A 61 15.06 5.45 10.70
C ILE A 61 14.64 6.89 11.04
N ARG A 62 14.22 7.12 12.28
CA ARG A 62 13.80 8.44 12.75
C ARG A 62 14.92 9.45 12.60
N GLU A 63 16.09 9.19 13.17
CA GLU A 63 17.19 10.15 13.24
C GLU A 63 17.87 10.40 11.89
N LYS A 64 18.04 9.35 11.07
CA LYS A 64 18.83 9.45 9.84
C LYS A 64 17.99 9.70 8.58
N ILE A 65 16.72 9.31 8.57
CA ILE A 65 15.86 9.43 7.38
C ILE A 65 14.78 10.48 7.59
N ILE A 66 14.03 10.40 8.69
CA ILE A 66 12.83 11.21 8.92
C ILE A 66 13.19 12.61 9.43
N LEU A 67 13.95 12.73 10.51
CA LEU A 67 14.26 14.03 11.12
C LEU A 67 14.93 15.03 10.16
N PRO A 68 15.90 14.63 9.30
CA PRO A 68 16.48 15.54 8.33
C PRO A 68 15.49 16.02 7.26
N SER A 69 14.36 15.34 7.05
CA SER A 69 13.35 15.76 6.08
C SER A 69 12.55 16.98 6.53
N TYR A 70 12.50 17.26 7.84
CA TYR A 70 11.86 18.44 8.41
C TYR A 70 12.72 19.71 8.34
N LEU A 71 14.00 19.58 7.98
CA LEU A 71 14.85 20.74 7.75
C LEU A 71 14.49 21.41 6.42
N PRO A 72 14.54 22.76 6.34
CA PRO A 72 14.47 23.48 5.08
C PRO A 72 15.48 22.93 4.06
N GLU A 73 15.12 22.97 2.77
CA GLU A 73 15.92 22.31 1.72
C GLU A 73 17.38 22.77 1.69
N ASP A 74 17.65 24.07 1.90
CA ASP A 74 19.01 24.62 1.93
C ASP A 74 19.83 24.08 3.10
N GLN A 75 19.22 23.97 4.28
CA GLN A 75 19.84 23.38 5.47
C GLN A 75 20.12 21.89 5.26
N ARG A 76 19.18 21.17 4.65
CA ARG A 76 19.32 19.76 4.29
C ARG A 76 20.42 19.53 3.26
N LYS A 77 20.57 20.39 2.25
CA LYS A 77 21.69 20.32 1.28
C LYS A 77 23.05 20.54 1.94
N ARG A 78 23.13 21.47 2.90
CA ARG A 78 24.36 21.71 3.68
C ARG A 78 24.75 20.49 4.51
N LEU A 79 23.78 19.76 5.06
CA LEU A 79 24.00 18.56 5.89
C LEU A 79 24.84 17.48 5.19
N TYR A 80 24.60 17.27 3.90
CA TYR A 80 25.23 16.20 3.11
C TYR A 80 26.44 16.67 2.31
N ASN A 81 26.74 17.97 2.30
CA ASN A 81 27.82 18.53 1.49
C ASN A 81 29.13 18.61 2.29
N HIS A 82 30.16 17.92 1.80
CA HIS A 82 31.46 17.80 2.45
C HIS A 82 32.13 19.14 2.75
N LYS A 83 31.86 20.18 1.94
CA LYS A 83 32.41 21.53 2.12
C LYS A 83 32.04 22.13 3.47
N TYR A 84 30.85 21.83 3.99
CA TYR A 84 30.36 22.37 5.26
C TYR A 84 30.72 21.49 6.47
N LYS A 85 31.49 20.41 6.29
CA LYS A 85 31.82 19.44 7.36
C LYS A 85 32.45 20.11 8.58
N LYS A 86 33.49 20.93 8.38
CA LYS A 86 34.17 21.64 9.48
C LYS A 86 33.25 22.67 10.14
N GLN A 87 32.44 23.37 9.35
CA GLN A 87 31.49 24.36 9.87
C GLN A 87 30.41 23.70 10.74
N LEU A 88 29.79 22.62 10.26
CA LEU A 88 28.75 21.88 10.97
C LEU A 88 29.27 21.11 12.21
N GLN A 89 30.58 20.91 12.33
CA GLN A 89 31.19 20.40 13.55
C GLN A 89 31.22 21.44 14.67
N VAL A 90 31.47 22.71 14.32
CA VAL A 90 31.54 23.82 15.27
C VAL A 90 30.15 24.38 15.56
N ASP A 91 29.33 24.57 14.52
CA ASP A 91 28.00 25.15 14.58
C ASP A 91 26.99 24.22 13.88
N PRO A 92 26.43 23.22 14.60
CA PRO A 92 25.48 22.28 14.04
C PRO A 92 24.12 22.94 13.81
N ILE A 93 23.41 22.48 12.79
CA ILE A 93 22.03 22.95 12.54
C ILE A 93 21.15 22.41 13.67
N THR A 94 20.37 23.27 14.31
CA THR A 94 19.47 22.88 15.40
C THR A 94 18.01 22.91 14.97
N LEU A 95 17.24 21.91 15.40
CA LEU A 95 15.79 21.88 15.26
C LEU A 95 15.18 21.52 16.62
N GLU A 96 14.26 22.33 17.11
CA GLU A 96 13.50 22.03 18.31
C GLU A 96 12.25 21.24 17.93
N ILE A 97 12.07 20.06 18.52
CA ILE A 97 10.93 19.18 18.32
C ILE A 97 10.45 18.75 19.70
N ASP A 98 9.17 18.98 20.01
CA ASP A 98 8.56 18.60 21.29
C ASP A 98 9.35 19.10 22.53
N GLY A 99 9.96 20.28 22.44
CA GLY A 99 10.79 20.87 23.49
C GLY A 99 12.20 20.26 23.62
N GLN A 100 12.56 19.32 22.75
CA GLN A 100 13.90 18.74 22.67
C GLN A 100 14.70 19.35 21.50
N LEU A 101 15.90 19.83 21.79
CA LEU A 101 16.81 20.39 20.78
C LEU A 101 17.60 19.28 20.08
N HIS A 102 17.27 19.00 18.83
CA HIS A 102 18.03 18.09 17.95
C HIS A 102 19.15 18.84 17.23
N LYS A 103 20.35 18.26 17.21
CA LYS A 103 21.54 18.83 16.55
C LYS A 103 21.94 17.97 15.35
N PHE A 104 22.00 18.58 14.18
CA PHE A 104 22.39 17.94 12.93
C PHE A 104 23.82 18.33 12.55
N LYS A 105 24.69 17.34 12.48
CA LYS A 105 26.08 17.45 12.02
C LYS A 105 26.20 16.89 10.60
N TYR A 106 27.31 17.16 9.94
CA TYR A 106 27.59 16.59 8.62
C TYR A 106 27.39 15.06 8.60
N VAL A 107 26.69 14.59 7.56
CA VAL A 107 26.39 13.17 7.33
C VAL A 107 26.97 12.76 5.97
N ASP A 108 27.79 11.72 5.94
CA ASP A 108 28.27 11.12 4.70
C ASP A 108 27.17 10.22 4.11
N MET A 109 26.65 10.59 2.94
CA MET A 109 25.56 9.85 2.29
C MET A 109 25.91 8.40 1.97
N MET A 110 27.19 8.07 1.72
CA MET A 110 27.59 6.72 1.33
C MET A 110 27.87 5.82 2.54
N ARG A 111 28.28 6.41 3.66
CA ARG A 111 28.73 5.65 4.85
C ARG A 111 27.72 5.68 5.99
N ASP A 112 27.12 6.83 6.25
CA ASP A 112 26.33 7.06 7.45
C ASP A 112 24.84 6.81 7.23
N LEU A 113 24.36 6.99 5.99
CA LEU A 113 22.94 6.87 5.64
C LEU A 113 22.58 5.40 5.33
N PRO A 114 21.65 4.79 6.06
CA PRO A 114 21.25 3.42 5.80
C PRO A 114 20.44 3.32 4.50
N ASN A 115 20.56 2.18 3.81
CA ASN A 115 19.66 1.85 2.72
C ASN A 115 18.21 1.80 3.22
N THR A 116 17.33 2.64 2.66
CA THR A 116 15.94 2.78 3.10
C THR A 116 15.16 1.47 2.95
N HIS A 117 15.34 0.75 1.85
CA HIS A 117 14.66 -0.51 1.62
C HIS A 117 15.05 -1.55 2.67
N ASP A 118 16.34 -1.67 2.97
CA ASP A 118 16.85 -2.69 3.88
C ASP A 118 16.47 -2.40 5.33
N VAL A 119 16.55 -1.13 5.76
CA VAL A 119 16.18 -0.75 7.13
C VAL A 119 14.66 -0.89 7.37
N VAL A 120 13.81 -0.53 6.40
CA VAL A 120 12.36 -0.74 6.51
C VAL A 120 12.03 -2.24 6.49
N THR A 121 12.73 -3.02 5.66
CA THR A 121 12.57 -4.49 5.64
C THR A 121 12.96 -5.12 6.98
N ARG A 122 14.06 -4.66 7.60
CA ARG A 122 14.47 -5.11 8.93
C ARG A 122 13.44 -4.73 9.99
N ALA A 123 12.94 -3.48 9.98
CA ALA A 123 11.89 -3.04 10.89
C ALA A 123 10.65 -3.93 10.78
N LEU A 124 10.17 -4.19 9.56
CA LEU A 124 9.01 -5.04 9.30
C LEU A 124 9.21 -6.50 9.76
N ASN A 125 10.43 -7.04 9.60
CA ASN A 125 10.76 -8.37 10.09
C ASN A 125 10.81 -8.42 11.63
N ALA A 126 11.21 -7.33 12.29
CA ALA A 126 11.30 -7.22 13.74
C ALA A 126 9.94 -6.94 14.42
N MET A 127 8.94 -6.42 13.70
CA MET A 127 7.56 -6.29 14.19
C MET A 127 6.92 -7.67 14.39
N LYS A 128 6.51 -7.97 15.64
CA LYS A 128 5.89 -9.26 16.00
C LYS A 128 4.54 -9.10 16.69
N THR A 129 4.34 -8.03 17.45
CA THR A 129 3.14 -7.81 18.25
C THR A 129 2.23 -6.75 17.63
N PRO A 130 0.92 -6.70 18.00
CA PRO A 130 0.04 -5.62 17.58
C PRO A 130 0.54 -4.22 17.96
N SER A 131 1.21 -4.10 19.11
CA SER A 131 1.83 -2.85 19.53
C SER A 131 2.96 -2.42 18.60
N ASP A 132 3.73 -3.36 18.06
CA ASP A 132 4.79 -3.06 17.10
C ASP A 132 4.20 -2.60 15.76
N PHE A 133 3.17 -3.30 15.28
CA PHE A 133 2.48 -2.94 14.03
C PHE A 133 1.72 -1.60 14.13
N ALA A 134 1.35 -1.13 15.33
CA ALA A 134 0.80 0.22 15.51
C ALA A 134 1.77 1.33 15.06
N ASN A 135 3.07 1.06 14.96
CA ASN A 135 4.06 1.98 14.40
C ASN A 135 4.13 1.96 12.87
N LEU A 136 3.53 0.97 12.18
CA LEU A 136 3.60 0.85 10.72
C LEU A 136 3.03 2.08 9.99
N PRO A 137 1.85 2.65 10.33
CA PRO A 137 1.35 3.85 9.66
C PRO A 137 2.29 5.04 9.83
N ARG A 138 2.90 5.19 11.02
CA ARG A 138 3.85 6.26 11.33
C ARG A 138 5.16 6.08 10.58
N LEU A 139 5.63 4.83 10.46
CA LEU A 139 6.84 4.48 9.72
C LEU A 139 6.67 4.86 8.25
N LEU A 140 5.54 4.48 7.66
CA LEU A 140 5.20 4.79 6.28
C LEU A 140 5.02 6.30 6.06
N GLU A 141 4.33 7.00 6.97
CA GLU A 141 4.21 8.46 6.93
C GLU A 141 5.58 9.15 6.91
N GLY A 142 6.47 8.77 7.84
CA GLY A 142 7.81 9.36 7.91
C GLY A 142 8.66 9.07 6.68
N VAL A 143 8.64 7.84 6.18
CA VAL A 143 9.52 7.41 5.08
C VAL A 143 8.97 7.86 3.72
N CYS A 144 7.70 7.58 3.44
CA CYS A 144 7.09 7.83 2.13
C CYS A 144 6.64 9.28 1.98
N SER A 145 5.98 9.85 3.00
CA SER A 145 5.33 11.15 2.87
C SER A 145 6.21 12.31 3.31
N GLN A 146 6.95 12.17 4.41
CA GLN A 146 7.83 13.23 4.91
C GLN A 146 9.21 13.21 4.24
N ALA A 147 9.84 12.04 4.13
CA ALA A 147 11.16 11.90 3.52
C ALA A 147 11.12 11.65 2.00
N HIS A 148 9.92 11.52 1.40
CA HIS A 148 9.71 11.27 -0.03
C HIS A 148 10.54 10.10 -0.59
N ARG A 149 10.76 9.05 0.23
CA ARG A 149 11.49 7.85 -0.20
C ARG A 149 10.53 6.90 -0.91
N LYS A 150 10.92 6.46 -2.11
CA LYS A 150 10.18 5.44 -2.86
C LYS A 150 10.57 4.06 -2.34
N LEU A 151 9.58 3.30 -1.86
CA LEU A 151 9.75 1.91 -1.49
C LEU A 151 9.61 1.01 -2.72
N ASN A 152 10.24 -0.15 -2.68
CA ASN A 152 10.12 -1.16 -3.73
C ASN A 152 8.71 -1.78 -3.71
N GLY A 153 8.11 -2.01 -4.88
CA GLY A 153 6.79 -2.62 -5.04
C GLY A 153 6.66 -3.96 -4.31
N SER A 154 7.73 -4.77 -4.30
CA SER A 154 7.74 -6.08 -3.61
C SER A 154 7.66 -6.01 -2.08
N LEU A 155 7.86 -4.83 -1.49
CA LEU A 155 7.80 -4.63 -0.05
C LEU A 155 6.35 -4.55 0.45
N TYR A 156 5.42 -4.03 -0.36
CA TYR A 156 4.00 -3.91 0.00
C TYR A 156 3.29 -5.25 0.21
N PRO A 157 3.38 -6.26 -0.69
CA PRO A 157 2.79 -7.57 -0.43
C PRO A 157 3.49 -8.25 0.77
N LYS A 158 4.78 -7.98 1.01
CA LYS A 158 5.46 -8.43 2.23
C LYS A 158 4.89 -7.78 3.49
N MET A 159 4.57 -6.49 3.48
CA MET A 159 3.91 -5.79 4.60
C MET A 159 2.55 -6.41 4.91
N VAL A 160 1.74 -6.68 3.87
CA VAL A 160 0.46 -7.39 4.00
C VAL A 160 0.68 -8.74 4.69
N ARG A 161 1.58 -9.58 4.18
CA ARG A 161 1.87 -10.91 4.75
C ARG A 161 2.28 -10.84 6.21
N ARG A 162 3.23 -9.96 6.55
CA ARG A 162 3.76 -9.85 7.92
C ARG A 162 2.70 -9.35 8.89
N ALA A 163 1.91 -8.35 8.50
CA ALA A 163 0.81 -7.87 9.32
C ALA A 163 -0.28 -8.94 9.49
N ALA A 164 -0.62 -9.68 8.43
CA ALA A 164 -1.62 -10.74 8.49
C ALA A 164 -1.19 -11.90 9.41
N MET A 165 0.07 -12.32 9.34
CA MET A 165 0.62 -13.35 10.23
C MET A 165 0.63 -12.94 11.71
N ALA A 166 0.59 -11.64 12.01
CA ALA A 166 0.50 -11.09 13.36
C ALA A 166 -0.94 -10.69 13.74
N ASP A 167 -1.96 -11.12 12.99
CA ASP A 167 -3.38 -10.73 13.14
C ASP A 167 -3.63 -9.19 13.13
N CYS A 168 -2.75 -8.47 12.44
CA CYS A 168 -2.74 -7.01 12.36
C CYS A 168 -3.17 -6.47 10.99
N LEU A 169 -3.92 -7.27 10.21
CA LEU A 169 -4.31 -6.90 8.84
C LEU A 169 -5.09 -5.58 8.77
N THR A 170 -5.87 -5.25 9.81
CA THR A 170 -6.61 -3.98 9.90
C THR A 170 -5.69 -2.77 9.76
N VAL A 171 -4.47 -2.83 10.31
CA VAL A 171 -3.49 -1.72 10.23
C VAL A 171 -3.12 -1.44 8.78
N VAL A 172 -2.97 -2.48 7.95
CA VAL A 172 -2.66 -2.32 6.53
C VAL A 172 -3.83 -1.71 5.76
N ILE A 173 -5.06 -2.13 6.08
CA ILE A 173 -6.28 -1.53 5.51
C ILE A 173 -6.37 -0.05 5.88
N ASP A 174 -6.05 0.31 7.13
CA ASP A 174 -6.05 1.70 7.57
C ASP A 174 -4.94 2.52 6.94
N CYS A 175 -3.76 1.91 6.69
CA CYS A 175 -2.71 2.54 5.88
C CYS A 175 -3.19 2.85 4.47
N ALA A 176 -3.88 1.91 3.81
CA ALA A 176 -4.44 2.11 2.47
C ALA A 176 -5.50 3.22 2.47
N LYS A 177 -6.43 3.23 3.43
CA LYS A 177 -7.41 4.32 3.61
C LYS A 177 -6.76 5.69 3.81
N GLN A 178 -5.58 5.72 4.43
CA GLN A 178 -4.81 6.93 4.69
C GLN A 178 -3.67 7.09 3.67
N VAL A 179 -3.88 6.70 2.41
CA VAL A 179 -2.84 6.70 1.35
C VAL A 179 -2.12 8.04 1.20
N LYS A 180 -2.81 9.18 1.35
CA LYS A 180 -2.16 10.51 1.30
C LYS A 180 -1.17 10.73 2.44
N ARG A 181 -1.43 10.12 3.60
CA ARG A 181 -0.58 10.23 4.79
C ARG A 181 0.50 9.17 4.82
N THR A 182 0.21 7.92 4.48
CA THR A 182 1.15 6.79 4.61
C THR A 182 1.91 6.51 3.31
N GLY A 183 1.38 6.91 2.16
CA GLY A 183 1.88 6.49 0.85
C GLY A 183 1.63 5.00 0.53
N PHE A 184 0.82 4.28 1.33
CA PHE A 184 0.49 2.88 1.06
C PHE A 184 -0.53 2.78 -0.08
N LYS A 185 -0.03 2.61 -1.31
CA LYS A 185 -0.85 2.50 -2.51
C LYS A 185 -1.27 1.06 -2.76
N LEU A 186 -2.42 0.93 -3.42
CA LEU A 186 -2.95 -0.33 -3.92
C LEU A 186 -2.86 -0.30 -5.45
N ASP A 187 -1.65 -0.07 -5.95
CA ASP A 187 -1.34 0.16 -7.37
C ASP A 187 -0.69 -1.06 -8.06
N SER A 188 -0.53 -2.17 -7.34
CA SER A 188 -0.01 -3.45 -7.85
C SER A 188 -0.99 -4.59 -7.63
N SER A 189 -1.14 -5.43 -8.65
CA SER A 189 -2.03 -6.61 -8.61
C SER A 189 -1.65 -7.57 -7.49
N GLU A 190 -0.35 -7.79 -7.27
CA GLU A 190 0.12 -8.68 -6.20
C GLU A 190 -0.29 -8.16 -4.83
N THR A 191 -0.12 -6.86 -4.55
CA THR A 191 -0.46 -6.27 -3.25
C THR A 191 -1.96 -6.39 -2.95
N ILE A 192 -2.80 -6.07 -3.94
CA ILE A 192 -4.26 -6.15 -3.80
C ILE A 192 -4.68 -7.60 -3.56
N ASN A 193 -4.20 -8.52 -4.40
CA ASN A 193 -4.61 -9.92 -4.32
C ASN A 193 -4.11 -10.58 -3.03
N GLU A 194 -2.89 -10.29 -2.60
CA GLU A 194 -2.37 -10.75 -1.31
C GLU A 194 -3.26 -10.23 -0.17
N LEU A 195 -3.65 -8.96 -0.18
CA LEU A 195 -4.56 -8.40 0.84
C LEU A 195 -5.93 -9.09 0.83
N LEU A 196 -6.53 -9.29 -0.35
CA LEU A 196 -7.82 -9.95 -0.51
C LEU A 196 -7.77 -11.41 -0.02
N VAL A 197 -6.76 -12.18 -0.39
CA VAL A 197 -6.62 -13.58 0.05
C VAL A 197 -6.45 -13.66 1.57
N TRP A 198 -5.69 -12.76 2.20
CA TRP A 198 -5.59 -12.76 3.67
C TRP A 198 -6.91 -12.40 4.37
N ILE A 199 -7.72 -11.51 3.79
CA ILE A 199 -9.07 -11.23 4.29
C ILE A 199 -9.92 -12.50 4.22
N GLN A 200 -9.91 -13.20 3.09
CA GLN A 200 -10.66 -14.45 2.90
C GLN A 200 -10.17 -15.56 3.81
N LYS A 201 -8.84 -15.67 3.98
CA LYS A 201 -8.20 -16.67 4.84
C LYS A 201 -8.66 -16.55 6.28
N GLY A 202 -8.90 -15.33 6.79
CA GLY A 202 -9.49 -15.15 8.12
C GLY A 202 -10.84 -15.86 8.27
N ALA A 203 -11.71 -15.80 7.25
CA ALA A 203 -12.97 -16.53 7.24
C ALA A 203 -12.75 -18.05 7.12
N ILE A 204 -11.84 -18.49 6.24
CA ILE A 204 -11.49 -19.90 6.04
C ILE A 204 -10.96 -20.53 7.34
N ASP A 205 -10.02 -19.86 8.03
CA ASP A 205 -9.43 -20.34 9.28
C ASP A 205 -10.46 -20.41 10.42
N SER A 206 -11.46 -19.52 10.41
CA SER A 206 -12.58 -19.55 11.36
C SER A 206 -13.65 -20.61 11.03
N ASN A 207 -13.38 -21.52 10.10
CA ASN A 207 -14.35 -22.49 9.57
C ASN A 207 -15.64 -21.82 9.09
N TRP A 208 -15.50 -20.67 8.42
CA TRP A 208 -16.61 -19.87 7.92
C TRP A 208 -17.52 -19.32 9.02
N ASP A 209 -17.00 -18.94 10.18
CA ASP A 209 -17.81 -18.27 11.22
C ASP A 209 -18.61 -17.10 10.62
N LYS A 210 -19.89 -16.98 10.99
CA LYS A 210 -20.82 -16.01 10.38
C LYS A 210 -20.30 -14.59 10.52
N LYS A 211 -19.89 -14.20 11.73
CA LYS A 211 -19.45 -12.83 12.04
C LYS A 211 -18.14 -12.52 11.32
N THR A 212 -17.21 -13.46 11.32
CA THR A 212 -15.92 -13.34 10.64
C THR A 212 -16.08 -13.24 9.13
N THR A 213 -16.96 -14.07 8.54
CA THR A 213 -17.23 -14.07 7.10
C THR A 213 -17.96 -12.79 6.64
N GLN A 214 -18.93 -12.29 7.42
CA GLN A 214 -19.57 -10.99 7.14
C GLN A 214 -18.57 -9.83 7.22
N LYS A 215 -17.67 -9.86 8.22
CA LYS A 215 -16.59 -8.87 8.35
C LYS A 215 -15.63 -8.94 7.17
N ALA A 216 -15.29 -10.15 6.70
CA ALA A 216 -14.45 -10.35 5.53
C ALA A 216 -15.12 -9.79 4.26
N LEU A 217 -16.39 -10.09 4.02
CA LEU A 217 -17.16 -9.53 2.91
C LEU A 217 -17.15 -7.98 2.93
N LYS A 218 -17.44 -7.37 4.08
CA LYS A 218 -17.42 -5.92 4.25
C LYS A 218 -16.04 -5.33 3.93
N ARG A 219 -14.96 -5.96 4.41
CA ARG A 219 -13.59 -5.50 4.15
C ARG A 219 -13.23 -5.63 2.68
N THR A 220 -13.58 -6.74 2.03
CA THR A 220 -13.36 -6.91 0.60
C THR A 220 -14.06 -5.83 -0.22
N GLN A 221 -15.33 -5.53 0.09
CA GLN A 221 -16.05 -4.44 -0.57
C GLN A 221 -15.36 -3.10 -0.35
N GLN A 222 -14.96 -2.79 0.89
CA GLN A 222 -14.21 -1.56 1.20
C GLN A 222 -12.92 -1.42 0.39
N ILE A 223 -12.19 -2.52 0.13
CA ILE A 223 -10.98 -2.48 -0.70
C ILE A 223 -11.32 -2.19 -2.16
N LEU A 224 -12.39 -2.80 -2.69
CA LEU A 224 -12.83 -2.54 -4.06
C LEU A 224 -13.35 -1.10 -4.23
N ASP A 225 -14.10 -0.59 -3.25
CA ASP A 225 -14.58 0.80 -3.24
C ASP A 225 -13.39 1.77 -3.24
N LEU A 226 -12.34 1.52 -2.43
CA LEU A 226 -11.12 2.34 -2.43
C LEU A 226 -10.40 2.35 -3.79
N LEU A 227 -10.40 1.24 -4.52
CA LEU A 227 -9.78 1.12 -5.84
C LEU A 227 -10.58 1.86 -6.93
N GLU A 228 -11.90 2.00 -6.75
CA GLU A 228 -12.79 2.71 -7.68
C GLU A 228 -12.82 4.21 -7.39
N GLU A 229 -12.93 4.60 -6.11
CA GLU A 229 -13.21 5.99 -5.70
C GLU A 229 -11.96 6.86 -5.52
N ASP A 230 -10.83 6.29 -5.06
CA ASP A 230 -9.65 7.09 -4.70
C ASP A 230 -8.54 6.98 -5.76
N GLU A 231 -8.34 8.09 -6.48
CA GLU A 231 -7.35 8.25 -7.54
C GLU A 231 -5.91 7.95 -7.08
N ASN A 232 -5.60 8.06 -5.78
CA ASN A 232 -4.25 7.81 -5.26
C ASN A 232 -3.84 6.33 -5.35
N HIS A 233 -4.80 5.42 -5.51
CA HIS A 233 -4.58 3.99 -5.73
C HIS A 233 -4.46 3.61 -7.21
N GLN A 234 -4.69 4.54 -8.14
CA GLN A 234 -4.57 4.22 -9.56
C GLN A 234 -3.11 3.88 -9.91
N PRO A 235 -2.89 2.81 -10.70
CA PRO A 235 -1.57 2.46 -11.16
C PRO A 235 -1.03 3.50 -12.13
N LYS A 236 0.28 3.44 -12.37
CA LYS A 236 0.90 4.22 -13.44
C LYS A 236 0.30 3.81 -14.79
N GLU A 237 0.25 4.77 -15.70
CA GLU A 237 -0.34 4.59 -17.04
C GLU A 237 0.25 3.39 -17.80
N GLU A 238 1.58 3.19 -17.74
CA GLU A 238 2.27 2.05 -18.36
C GLU A 238 1.70 0.70 -17.90
N VAL A 239 1.42 0.57 -16.60
CA VAL A 239 0.85 -0.64 -16.00
C VAL A 239 -0.63 -0.76 -16.32
N ALA A 240 -1.36 0.37 -16.37
CA ALA A 240 -2.76 0.39 -16.73
C ALA A 240 -2.99 -0.15 -18.16
N VAL A 241 -2.18 0.29 -19.13
CA VAL A 241 -2.29 -0.10 -20.54
C VAL A 241 -1.89 -1.55 -20.81
N SER A 242 -1.00 -2.12 -19.99
CA SER A 242 -0.57 -3.51 -20.14
C SER A 242 -1.64 -4.56 -19.78
N ARG A 243 -2.79 -4.15 -19.25
CA ARG A 243 -3.81 -5.06 -18.66
C ARG A 243 -5.16 -4.89 -19.34
N ALA A 244 -5.94 -5.96 -19.30
CA ALA A 244 -7.29 -5.99 -19.86
C ALA A 244 -8.32 -5.20 -19.03
N PHE A 245 -8.11 -5.08 -17.71
CA PHE A 245 -9.10 -4.55 -16.78
C PHE A 245 -8.49 -3.55 -15.78
N PRO A 246 -9.23 -2.51 -15.36
CA PRO A 246 -8.87 -1.76 -14.16
C PRO A 246 -9.07 -2.63 -12.92
N PHE A 247 -8.33 -2.37 -11.83
CA PHE A 247 -8.31 -3.24 -10.65
C PHE A 247 -9.69 -3.52 -10.02
N TYR A 248 -10.55 -2.50 -9.95
CA TYR A 248 -11.89 -2.62 -9.37
C TYR A 248 -12.88 -3.40 -10.26
N ARG A 249 -12.55 -3.64 -11.54
CA ARG A 249 -13.32 -4.50 -12.47
C ARG A 249 -12.56 -5.77 -12.88
N ASP A 250 -11.41 -6.03 -12.29
CA ASP A 250 -10.62 -7.21 -12.61
C ASP A 250 -11.33 -8.46 -12.07
N PRO A 251 -11.68 -9.46 -12.92
CA PRO A 251 -12.34 -10.68 -12.47
C PRO A 251 -11.58 -11.40 -11.35
N GLN A 252 -10.26 -11.33 -11.33
CA GLN A 252 -9.42 -11.89 -10.27
C GLN A 252 -9.74 -11.26 -8.90
N MET A 253 -9.94 -9.94 -8.87
CA MET A 253 -10.24 -9.19 -7.64
C MET A 253 -11.72 -9.31 -7.26
N LEU A 254 -12.62 -9.25 -8.26
CA LEU A 254 -14.06 -9.36 -8.06
C LEU A 254 -14.49 -10.74 -7.53
N ALA A 255 -13.75 -11.80 -7.90
CA ALA A 255 -13.97 -13.13 -7.34
C ALA A 255 -13.87 -13.15 -5.81
N ALA A 256 -13.15 -12.19 -5.20
CA ALA A 256 -12.98 -12.18 -3.75
C ALA A 256 -14.27 -11.90 -2.98
N ARG A 257 -15.08 -10.91 -3.44
CA ARG A 257 -16.39 -10.60 -2.84
C ARG A 257 -17.41 -11.68 -3.14
N LEU A 258 -17.38 -12.26 -4.36
CA LEU A 258 -18.24 -13.38 -4.73
C LEU A 258 -18.00 -14.56 -3.79
N HIS A 259 -16.74 -14.88 -3.51
CA HIS A 259 -16.39 -15.97 -2.61
C HIS A 259 -16.95 -15.77 -1.20
N MET A 260 -16.81 -14.58 -0.61
CA MET A 260 -17.33 -14.32 0.74
C MET A 260 -18.86 -14.31 0.78
N ALA A 261 -19.52 -13.75 -0.23
CA ALA A 261 -20.99 -13.76 -0.32
C ALA A 261 -21.53 -15.19 -0.51
N ALA A 262 -20.92 -15.97 -1.42
CA ALA A 262 -21.29 -17.35 -1.66
C ALA A 262 -21.06 -18.24 -0.43
N ALA A 263 -19.97 -18.02 0.30
CA ALA A 263 -19.70 -18.74 1.55
C ALA A 263 -20.79 -18.48 2.61
N LEU A 264 -21.25 -17.23 2.77
CA LEU A 264 -22.39 -16.91 3.65
C LEU A 264 -23.66 -17.64 3.22
N ALA A 265 -23.99 -17.60 1.93
CA ALA A 265 -25.17 -18.25 1.39
C ALA A 265 -25.16 -19.77 1.62
N VAL A 266 -24.05 -20.44 1.26
CA VAL A 266 -23.92 -21.90 1.39
C VAL A 266 -23.84 -22.35 2.85
N LYS A 267 -23.06 -21.65 3.69
CA LYS A 267 -22.78 -22.12 5.06
C LYS A 267 -23.82 -21.68 6.10
N HIS A 268 -24.46 -20.53 5.91
CA HIS A 268 -25.36 -19.93 6.91
C HIS A 268 -26.80 -19.76 6.44
N HIS A 269 -27.04 -19.69 5.13
CA HIS A 269 -28.39 -19.42 4.58
C HIS A 269 -29.00 -20.64 3.86
N GLY A 270 -28.43 -21.83 4.06
CA GLY A 270 -28.94 -23.08 3.49
C GLY A 270 -28.90 -23.10 1.96
N GLY A 271 -27.93 -22.42 1.35
CA GLY A 271 -27.77 -22.33 -0.11
C GLY A 271 -28.69 -21.32 -0.79
N LYS A 272 -29.35 -20.43 -0.03
CA LYS A 272 -30.22 -19.38 -0.57
C LYS A 272 -29.53 -18.01 -0.60
N ASP A 273 -29.79 -17.24 -1.65
CA ASP A 273 -29.29 -15.87 -1.81
C ASP A 273 -30.20 -14.87 -1.08
N LEU A 274 -30.06 -14.77 0.25
CA LEU A 274 -30.95 -13.96 1.10
C LEU A 274 -30.55 -12.48 1.22
N ASP A 275 -29.27 -12.14 1.03
CA ASP A 275 -28.72 -10.80 1.30
C ASP A 275 -29.04 -9.80 0.18
N GLY A 276 -30.26 -9.83 -0.39
CA GLY A 276 -30.68 -8.97 -1.50
C GLY A 276 -30.14 -9.41 -2.87
N GLY A 277 -29.86 -10.72 -3.06
CA GLY A 277 -29.41 -11.24 -4.34
C GLY A 277 -27.94 -10.95 -4.65
N LEU A 278 -27.09 -10.75 -3.62
CA LEU A 278 -25.69 -10.35 -3.81
C LEU A 278 -24.88 -11.43 -4.53
N VAL A 279 -25.15 -12.72 -4.27
CA VAL A 279 -24.41 -13.80 -4.94
C VAL A 279 -24.71 -13.78 -6.44
N ALA A 280 -25.99 -13.68 -6.81
CA ALA A 280 -26.41 -13.57 -8.19
C ALA A 280 -25.85 -12.31 -8.86
N LYS A 281 -25.93 -11.14 -8.21
CA LYS A 281 -25.40 -9.87 -8.72
C LYS A 281 -23.90 -9.95 -9.01
N TYR A 282 -23.11 -10.42 -8.03
CA TYR A 282 -21.67 -10.52 -8.19
C TYR A 282 -21.27 -11.60 -9.20
N ALA A 283 -22.02 -12.70 -9.29
CA ALA A 283 -21.79 -13.73 -10.29
C ALA A 283 -22.08 -13.23 -11.72
N GLN A 284 -23.18 -12.49 -11.91
CA GLN A 284 -23.51 -11.88 -13.21
C GLN A 284 -22.43 -10.92 -13.67
N GLU A 285 -21.99 -10.02 -12.78
CA GLU A 285 -20.91 -9.08 -13.10
C GLU A 285 -19.61 -9.81 -13.44
N LEU A 286 -19.27 -10.86 -12.68
CA LEU A 286 -18.06 -11.63 -12.94
C LEU A 286 -18.10 -12.33 -14.30
N VAL A 287 -19.22 -12.95 -14.66
CA VAL A 287 -19.36 -13.66 -15.96
C VAL A 287 -19.33 -12.68 -17.13
N GLN A 288 -19.91 -11.48 -16.99
CA GLN A 288 -19.85 -10.45 -18.04
C GLN A 288 -18.41 -10.03 -18.39
N LEU A 289 -17.51 -10.07 -17.40
CA LEU A 289 -16.12 -9.62 -17.54
C LEU A 289 -15.16 -10.79 -17.81
N TRP A 290 -15.43 -11.98 -17.26
CA TRP A 290 -14.58 -13.16 -17.38
C TRP A 290 -14.99 -14.02 -18.58
N PRO A 291 -14.16 -14.11 -19.64
CA PRO A 291 -14.48 -14.90 -20.82
C PRO A 291 -14.73 -16.38 -20.50
N GLU A 292 -15.51 -17.04 -21.36
CA GLU A 292 -15.79 -18.47 -21.20
C GLU A 292 -14.48 -19.27 -21.29
N GLU A 293 -14.38 -20.35 -20.50
CA GLU A 293 -13.29 -21.35 -20.60
C GLU A 293 -11.87 -20.79 -20.44
N THR A 294 -11.74 -19.54 -19.97
CA THR A 294 -10.45 -18.88 -19.73
C THR A 294 -10.04 -19.04 -18.27
N GLY A 295 -8.80 -19.48 -18.05
CA GLY A 295 -8.21 -19.57 -16.70
C GLY A 295 -7.69 -18.22 -16.19
N LEU A 296 -6.99 -18.24 -15.06
CA LEU A 296 -6.36 -17.04 -14.49
C LEU A 296 -5.11 -16.62 -15.26
N LEU A 297 -4.36 -17.56 -15.84
CA LEU A 297 -3.12 -17.24 -16.57
C LEU A 297 -3.38 -16.65 -17.96
N GLU A 298 -4.62 -16.71 -18.43
CA GLU A 298 -5.04 -16.20 -19.74
C GLU A 298 -5.93 -14.96 -19.63
N LEU A 299 -6.24 -14.51 -18.41
CA LEU A 299 -7.15 -13.39 -18.16
C LEU A 299 -6.61 -12.04 -18.64
N HIS A 300 -5.29 -11.89 -18.69
CA HIS A 300 -4.61 -10.67 -19.12
C HIS A 300 -3.73 -10.92 -20.35
N PRO A 301 -3.39 -9.86 -21.11
CA PRO A 301 -2.44 -9.97 -22.21
C PRO A 301 -1.07 -10.50 -21.74
N THR A 302 -0.36 -11.20 -22.62
CA THR A 302 0.95 -11.81 -22.31
C THR A 302 1.98 -10.81 -21.78
N ILE A 303 1.93 -9.55 -22.24
CA ILE A 303 2.80 -8.47 -21.76
C ILE A 303 2.64 -8.18 -20.26
N ALA A 304 1.46 -8.41 -19.69
CA ALA A 304 1.22 -8.24 -18.25
C ALA A 304 2.06 -9.22 -17.42
N TYR A 305 2.35 -10.42 -17.93
CA TYR A 305 3.12 -11.44 -17.23
C TYR A 305 4.64 -11.28 -17.39
N ALA A 306 5.07 -10.44 -18.32
CA ALA A 306 6.49 -10.11 -18.50
C ALA A 306 6.98 -9.16 -17.39
N ASP A 307 6.14 -8.23 -16.94
CA ASP A 307 6.50 -7.28 -15.89
C ASP A 307 6.59 -7.93 -14.50
N SER A 308 7.78 -7.86 -13.92
CA SER A 308 8.12 -8.42 -12.62
C SER A 308 7.82 -7.51 -11.43
N ARG A 309 7.51 -6.23 -11.66
CA ARG A 309 7.37 -5.23 -10.59
C ARG A 309 5.91 -4.91 -10.25
N GLU A 310 5.10 -4.62 -11.26
CA GLU A 310 3.74 -4.10 -11.07
C GLU A 310 2.68 -4.93 -11.85
N GLY A 311 3.13 -5.85 -12.72
CA GLY A 311 2.31 -6.76 -13.51
C GLY A 311 1.89 -8.08 -12.83
N MET A 312 1.64 -9.09 -13.65
CA MET A 312 1.03 -10.39 -13.30
C MET A 312 2.05 -11.53 -13.15
N ARG A 313 3.36 -11.25 -13.23
CA ARG A 313 4.41 -12.28 -13.14
C ARG A 313 4.34 -13.12 -11.87
N TYR A 314 3.83 -12.56 -10.78
CA TYR A 314 3.66 -13.27 -9.51
C TYR A 314 2.75 -14.52 -9.62
N LEU A 315 1.85 -14.57 -10.61
CA LEU A 315 1.01 -15.73 -10.90
C LEU A 315 1.76 -16.89 -11.56
N LEU A 316 2.96 -16.66 -12.10
CA LEU A 316 3.77 -17.73 -12.69
C LEU A 316 4.49 -18.57 -11.63
N GLU A 317 4.62 -18.05 -10.39
CA GLU A 317 5.19 -18.79 -9.26
C GLU A 317 4.16 -19.82 -8.77
N ARG A 318 4.50 -21.12 -8.80
CA ARG A 318 3.51 -22.20 -8.67
C ARG A 318 2.84 -22.24 -7.29
N ASN A 319 3.58 -22.00 -6.20
CA ASN A 319 2.97 -21.98 -4.87
C ASN A 319 2.08 -20.75 -4.70
N GLY A 320 2.54 -19.60 -5.16
CA GLY A 320 1.81 -18.34 -5.23
C GLY A 320 0.53 -18.48 -6.05
N PHE A 321 0.60 -19.09 -7.23
CA PHE A 321 -0.58 -19.37 -8.05
C PHE A 321 -1.62 -20.16 -7.25
N VAL A 322 -1.21 -21.26 -6.60
CA VAL A 322 -2.12 -22.04 -5.76
C VAL A 322 -2.72 -21.20 -4.63
N TRP A 323 -1.91 -20.33 -4.01
CA TRP A 323 -2.36 -19.41 -2.97
C TRP A 323 -3.47 -18.45 -3.45
N TYR A 324 -3.32 -17.86 -4.63
CA TYR A 324 -4.30 -16.90 -5.19
C TYR A 324 -5.51 -17.59 -5.84
N ALA A 325 -5.30 -18.70 -6.54
CA ALA A 325 -6.34 -19.37 -7.31
C ALA A 325 -7.27 -20.24 -6.45
N SER A 326 -6.81 -20.76 -5.30
CA SER A 326 -7.62 -21.65 -4.46
C SER A 326 -8.90 -20.99 -3.93
N PRO A 327 -8.87 -19.77 -3.34
CA PRO A 327 -10.08 -19.08 -2.91
C PRO A 327 -11.02 -18.73 -4.07
N ILE A 328 -10.46 -18.38 -5.23
CA ILE A 328 -11.24 -18.05 -6.44
C ILE A 328 -12.03 -19.27 -6.90
N LEU A 329 -11.36 -20.42 -7.05
CA LEU A 329 -12.01 -21.67 -7.43
C LEU A 329 -13.10 -22.06 -6.42
N SER A 330 -12.82 -21.92 -5.12
CA SER A 330 -13.80 -22.22 -4.08
C SER A 330 -15.03 -21.31 -4.18
N GLY A 331 -14.82 -20.01 -4.37
CA GLY A 331 -15.88 -19.03 -4.57
C GLY A 331 -16.77 -19.32 -5.78
N LEU A 332 -16.17 -19.65 -6.94
CA LEU A 332 -16.91 -20.03 -8.14
C LEU A 332 -17.78 -21.27 -7.91
N ARG A 333 -17.23 -22.30 -7.24
CA ARG A 333 -17.95 -23.54 -6.92
C ARG A 333 -19.07 -23.34 -5.90
N MET A 334 -18.87 -22.50 -4.89
CA MET A 334 -19.91 -22.16 -3.92
C MET A 334 -21.02 -21.33 -4.56
N ALA A 335 -20.67 -20.32 -5.37
CA ALA A 335 -21.64 -19.48 -6.04
C ALA A 335 -22.54 -20.30 -7.00
N ALA A 336 -21.96 -21.25 -7.73
CA ALA A 336 -22.69 -22.15 -8.62
C ALA A 336 -23.70 -23.09 -7.91
N GLN A 337 -23.67 -23.20 -6.58
CA GLN A 337 -24.68 -23.95 -5.80
C GLN A 337 -25.89 -23.10 -5.44
N VAL A 338 -25.77 -21.77 -5.53
CA VAL A 338 -26.75 -20.81 -5.01
C VAL A 338 -27.52 -20.13 -6.15
N VAL A 339 -26.84 -19.84 -7.26
CA VAL A 339 -27.43 -19.10 -8.39
C VAL A 339 -28.26 -19.99 -9.32
N GLU A 340 -29.05 -19.34 -10.18
CA GLU A 340 -29.88 -19.98 -11.21
C GLU A 340 -29.06 -20.91 -12.15
N PRO A 341 -29.67 -21.97 -12.71
CA PRO A 341 -28.95 -23.02 -13.45
C PRO A 341 -28.08 -22.53 -14.62
N GLU A 342 -28.55 -21.54 -15.39
CA GLU A 342 -27.81 -20.98 -16.52
C GLU A 342 -26.52 -20.27 -16.06
N LEU A 343 -26.64 -19.41 -15.04
CA LEU A 343 -25.50 -18.71 -14.46
C LEU A 343 -24.56 -19.69 -13.75
N ALA A 344 -25.11 -20.71 -13.09
CA ALA A 344 -24.32 -21.78 -12.47
C ALA A 344 -23.48 -22.54 -13.50
N GLN A 345 -24.02 -22.82 -14.70
CA GLN A 345 -23.27 -23.45 -15.77
C GLN A 345 -22.12 -22.57 -16.25
N GLN A 346 -22.35 -21.27 -16.42
CA GLN A 346 -21.31 -20.32 -16.81
C GLN A 346 -20.17 -20.27 -15.78
N LEU A 347 -20.51 -20.18 -14.48
CA LEU A 347 -19.53 -20.23 -13.39
C LEU A 347 -18.75 -21.55 -13.37
N LYS A 348 -19.41 -22.69 -13.60
CA LYS A 348 -18.77 -24.02 -13.65
C LYS A 348 -17.74 -24.11 -14.79
N LYS A 349 -17.99 -23.51 -15.96
CA LYS A 349 -17.00 -23.48 -17.06
C LYS A 349 -15.72 -22.76 -16.65
N ARG A 350 -15.83 -21.57 -16.03
CA ARG A 350 -14.65 -20.83 -15.52
C ARG A 350 -13.97 -21.59 -14.39
N ALA A 351 -14.74 -22.20 -13.50
CA ALA A 351 -14.23 -23.03 -12.41
C ALA A 351 -13.46 -24.27 -12.92
N ALA A 352 -13.86 -24.84 -14.06
CA ALA A 352 -13.14 -25.94 -14.70
C ALA A 352 -11.76 -25.47 -15.20
N ALA A 353 -11.72 -24.40 -15.99
CA ALA A 353 -10.46 -23.84 -16.51
C ALA A 353 -9.48 -23.46 -15.40
N VAL A 354 -9.93 -22.73 -14.38
CA VAL A 354 -9.11 -22.39 -13.20
C VAL A 354 -8.71 -23.64 -12.43
N GLY A 355 -9.59 -24.64 -12.37
CA GLY A 355 -9.33 -25.93 -11.72
C GLY A 355 -8.17 -26.69 -12.37
N ASP A 356 -8.11 -26.72 -13.71
CA ASP A 356 -7.08 -27.43 -14.47
C ASP A 356 -5.71 -26.77 -14.32
N GLU A 357 -5.65 -25.43 -14.39
CA GLU A 357 -4.44 -24.66 -14.09
C GLU A 357 -3.95 -24.91 -12.65
N LEU A 358 -4.89 -24.91 -11.69
CA LEU A 358 -4.61 -25.11 -10.27
C LEU A 358 -4.04 -26.51 -10.02
N GLN A 359 -4.59 -27.57 -10.62
CA GLN A 359 -4.05 -28.93 -10.46
C GLN A 359 -2.64 -29.03 -11.03
N THR A 360 -2.39 -28.41 -12.18
CA THR A 360 -1.06 -28.35 -12.79
C THR A 360 -0.05 -27.67 -11.87
N ALA A 361 -0.42 -26.51 -11.31
CA ALA A 361 0.43 -25.79 -10.36
C ALA A 361 0.65 -26.57 -9.05
N LEU A 362 -0.40 -27.22 -8.53
CA LEU A 362 -0.36 -28.00 -7.30
C LEU A 362 0.58 -29.21 -7.41
N ALA A 363 0.57 -29.92 -8.54
CA ALA A 363 1.44 -31.06 -8.80
C ALA A 363 2.94 -30.70 -8.73
N VAL A 364 3.29 -29.48 -9.16
CA VAL A 364 4.65 -28.95 -9.06
C VAL A 364 4.92 -28.41 -7.65
N ALA A 365 3.99 -27.64 -7.08
CA ALA A 365 4.16 -27.02 -5.77
C ALA A 365 4.38 -28.04 -4.64
N ARG A 366 3.73 -29.22 -4.71
CA ARG A 366 3.93 -30.32 -3.75
C ARG A 366 5.32 -30.95 -3.77
N LYS A 367 6.03 -30.86 -4.90
CA LYS A 367 7.39 -31.39 -5.05
C LYS A 367 8.45 -30.39 -4.59
N SER A 368 8.07 -29.14 -4.34
CA SER A 368 8.98 -28.09 -3.89
C SER A 368 9.24 -28.19 -2.39
N HIS A 369 10.51 -27.97 -1.99
CA HIS A 369 10.93 -27.82 -0.60
C HIS A 369 10.68 -26.40 -0.03
N SER A 370 10.14 -25.47 -0.83
CA SER A 370 9.82 -24.11 -0.38
C SER A 370 8.51 -24.05 0.43
N THR A 371 8.29 -22.92 1.10
CA THR A 371 7.09 -22.62 1.90
C THR A 371 5.79 -23.07 1.20
N GLN A 372 5.11 -24.06 1.76
CA GLN A 372 3.93 -24.68 1.15
C GLN A 372 2.62 -23.94 1.43
N ARG A 373 2.65 -22.61 1.57
CA ARG A 373 1.48 -21.81 2.01
C ARG A 373 0.27 -21.97 1.09
N GLY A 374 0.49 -21.99 -0.23
CA GLY A 374 -0.57 -22.22 -1.20
C GLY A 374 -1.19 -23.61 -1.03
N VAL A 375 -0.36 -24.65 -0.88
CA VAL A 375 -0.81 -26.04 -0.66
C VAL A 375 -1.59 -26.17 0.65
N ALA A 376 -1.14 -25.53 1.73
CA ALA A 376 -1.84 -25.54 3.01
C ALA A 376 -3.23 -24.89 2.91
N LEU A 377 -3.35 -23.75 2.21
CA LEU A 377 -4.63 -23.09 1.97
C LEU A 377 -5.54 -23.95 1.07
N TYR A 378 -4.99 -24.54 0.01
CA TYR A 378 -5.71 -25.47 -0.87
C TYR A 378 -6.28 -26.64 -0.07
N ASN A 379 -5.47 -27.27 0.78
CA ASN A 379 -5.92 -28.41 1.59
C ASN A 379 -7.03 -27.97 2.56
N LYS A 380 -6.93 -26.80 3.21
CA LYS A 380 -8.02 -26.28 4.05
C LYS A 380 -9.34 -26.12 3.30
N LEU A 381 -9.29 -25.72 2.04
CA LEU A 381 -10.49 -25.47 1.22
C LEU A 381 -11.08 -26.75 0.61
N PHE A 382 -10.25 -27.68 0.15
CA PHE A 382 -10.69 -28.82 -0.66
C PHE A 382 -10.43 -30.19 -0.03
N ASN A 383 -9.46 -30.30 0.87
CA ASN A 383 -9.05 -31.54 1.54
C ASN A 383 -8.87 -31.35 3.07
N PRO A 384 -9.93 -30.95 3.81
CA PRO A 384 -9.79 -30.58 5.22
C PRO A 384 -9.20 -31.69 6.10
N GLN A 385 -9.39 -32.97 5.73
CA GLN A 385 -8.80 -34.13 6.42
C GLN A 385 -7.26 -34.17 6.33
N ALA A 386 -6.69 -33.76 5.20
CA ALA A 386 -5.23 -33.68 5.04
C ALA A 386 -4.62 -32.52 5.84
N SER A 387 -5.41 -31.49 6.18
CA SER A 387 -4.95 -30.37 7.00
C SER A 387 -4.86 -30.70 8.49
N SER A 388 -5.70 -31.61 9.00
CA SER A 388 -5.64 -32.06 10.40
C SER A 388 -4.44 -32.96 10.70
N GLU A 389 -3.99 -33.77 9.73
CA GLU A 389 -2.82 -34.64 9.90
C GLU A 389 -1.50 -33.85 9.98
N VAL A 390 -1.36 -32.81 9.16
CA VAL A 390 -0.15 -31.95 9.18
C VAL A 390 -0.03 -31.15 10.48
N ALA A 391 -1.16 -30.66 11.03
CA ALA A 391 -1.17 -29.95 12.30
C ALA A 391 -0.76 -30.85 13.48
N ALA A 392 -1.18 -32.12 13.46
CA ALA A 392 -0.80 -33.09 14.49
C ALA A 392 0.69 -33.46 14.46
N THR A 393 1.35 -33.36 13.29
CA THR A 393 2.81 -33.60 13.15
C THR A 393 3.69 -32.39 13.45
N GLU A 394 3.17 -31.16 13.49
CA GLU A 394 3.95 -29.97 13.90
C GLU A 394 3.92 -29.72 15.42
N GLU A 395 3.00 -30.37 16.15
CA GLU A 395 2.88 -30.28 17.61
C GLU A 395 3.59 -31.44 18.37
N ALA A 396 4.17 -32.40 17.65
CA ALA A 396 4.98 -33.51 18.18
C ALA A 396 6.46 -33.32 17.84
#